data_AF-A0A254TPG4-F1
#
_entry.id   AF-A0A254TPG4-F1
#
_cell.length_a   1.000
_cell.length_b   1.000
_cell.length_c   1.000
_cell.angle_alpha   90.00
_cell.angle_beta   90.00
_cell.angle_gamma   90.00
#
_symmetry.space_group_name_H-M   'P 1'
#
loop_
_entity.id
_entity.type
_entity.pdbx_description
1 polymer ?
#
loop_
_entity_poly.entity_id
_entity_poly.type
_entity_poly.pdbx_seq_one_letter_code
_entity_poly.pdbx_strand_id
1 'polypeptide(L)'
;MFIVRQLVFISCDATMPCPDCQALEGANVSVSPHANLLLHSDAGINFGATASGHVEYYVCNTCGTTWERIRARSEKDAEWRHAAKPLG
;
A
#
# COMPACT_ATOMS: atom_id res chain seq x y z
N MET A 1 -10.60 28.49 -39.28
CA MET A 1 -9.49 28.20 -38.35
C MET A 1 -10.11 27.86 -37.00
N PHE A 2 -10.29 26.58 -36.70
CA PHE A 2 -10.98 26.13 -35.48
C PHE A 2 -9.92 25.61 -34.51
N ILE A 3 -9.80 26.29 -33.37
CA ILE A 3 -8.92 25.90 -32.27
C ILE A 3 -9.61 24.73 -31.56
N VAL A 4 -9.14 23.52 -31.84
CA VAL A 4 -9.55 22.32 -31.09
C VAL A 4 -8.83 22.39 -29.74
N ARG A 5 -9.52 22.91 -28.72
CA ARG A 5 -9.09 22.74 -27.32
C ARG A 5 -9.19 21.26 -27.02
N GLN A 6 -8.04 20.60 -27.00
CA GLN A 6 -7.86 19.23 -26.55
C GLN A 6 -8.26 19.20 -25.06
N LEU A 7 -9.52 18.90 -24.80
CA LEU A 7 -9.97 18.41 -23.50
C LEU A 7 -9.22 17.11 -23.32
N VAL A 8 -8.17 17.14 -22.51
CA VAL A 8 -7.55 15.93 -21.97
C VAL A 8 -8.63 15.29 -21.11
N PHE A 9 -9.38 14.38 -21.72
CA PHE A 9 -10.14 13.39 -20.99
C PHE A 9 -9.09 12.52 -20.29
N ILE A 10 -8.69 12.93 -19.08
CA ILE A 10 -8.04 12.04 -18.14
C ILE A 10 -9.13 11.04 -17.81
N SER A 11 -9.19 9.96 -18.58
CA SER A 11 -9.96 8.78 -18.26
C SER A 11 -9.63 8.45 -16.81
N CYS A 12 -10.65 8.41 -15.95
CA CYS A 12 -10.58 7.72 -14.68
C CYS A 12 -10.38 6.22 -14.99
N ASP A 13 -9.17 5.86 -15.41
CA ASP A 13 -8.74 4.47 -15.52
C ASP A 13 -8.64 3.96 -14.08
N ALA A 14 -9.49 3.01 -13.73
CA ALA A 14 -9.68 2.50 -12.38
C ALA A 14 -8.50 1.64 -11.87
N THR A 15 -7.27 1.96 -12.27
CA THR A 15 -6.10 1.07 -12.14
C THR A 15 -4.78 1.79 -11.87
N MET A 16 -4.79 3.08 -11.49
CA MET A 16 -3.57 3.77 -11.07
C MET A 16 -3.56 4.02 -9.55
N PRO A 17 -2.49 3.62 -8.83
CA PRO A 17 -2.31 4.01 -7.44
C PRO A 17 -2.24 5.53 -7.32
N CYS A 18 -2.85 6.09 -6.27
CA CYS A 18 -2.75 7.52 -6.00
C CYS A 18 -1.28 7.92 -5.74
N PRO A 19 -0.92 9.22 -5.86
CA PRO A 19 0.46 9.67 -5.68
C PRO A 19 1.05 9.26 -4.32
N ASP A 20 0.24 9.25 -3.27
CA ASP A 20 0.68 8.83 -1.93
C ASP A 20 0.97 7.31 -1.87
N CYS A 21 0.17 6.49 -2.55
CA CYS A 21 0.44 5.05 -2.70
C CYS A 21 1.68 4.80 -3.56
N GLN A 22 1.89 5.57 -4.63
CA GLN A 22 3.12 5.45 -5.43
C GLN A 22 4.38 5.75 -4.62
N ALA A 23 4.32 6.70 -3.68
CA ALA A 23 5.42 7.02 -2.79
C ALA A 23 5.74 5.91 -1.77
N LEU A 24 4.82 4.97 -1.55
CA LEU A 24 5.03 3.83 -0.65
C LEU A 24 5.66 2.62 -1.35
N GLU A 25 5.62 2.53 -2.68
CA GLU A 25 6.15 1.38 -3.42
C GLU A 25 7.66 1.22 -3.17
N GLY A 26 8.07 0.08 -2.60
CA GLY A 26 9.47 -0.19 -2.23
C GLY A 26 10.00 0.64 -1.06
N ALA A 27 9.17 1.45 -0.40
CA ALA A 27 9.57 2.18 0.79
C ALA A 27 9.73 1.23 1.98
N ASN A 28 10.69 1.50 2.87
CA ASN A 28 10.84 0.72 4.10
C ASN A 28 9.57 0.81 4.98
N VAL A 29 9.19 -0.28 5.64
CA VAL A 29 7.97 -0.38 6.49
C VAL A 29 7.99 0.53 7.73
N SER A 30 9.12 1.15 8.03
CA SER A 30 9.26 2.22 9.04
C SER A 30 8.62 3.52 8.58
N VAL A 31 8.45 3.73 7.28
CA VAL A 31 7.69 4.87 6.73
C VAL A 31 6.23 4.73 7.17
N SER A 32 5.73 5.79 7.80
CA SER A 32 4.35 5.86 8.26
C SER A 32 3.37 5.76 7.09
N PRO A 33 2.24 5.05 7.24
CA PRO A 33 1.19 5.07 6.23
C PRO A 33 0.67 6.50 6.05
N HIS A 34 0.33 6.85 4.82
CA HIS A 34 -0.32 8.13 4.53
C HIS A 34 -1.78 8.13 5.06
N ALA A 35 -2.38 9.31 5.21
CA ALA A 35 -3.68 9.47 5.88
C ALA A 35 -4.82 8.63 5.26
N ASN A 36 -4.81 8.43 3.93
CA ASN A 36 -5.81 7.63 3.23
C ASN A 36 -5.57 6.11 3.25
N LEU A 37 -4.47 5.63 3.84
CA LEU A 37 -4.13 4.21 3.93
C LEU A 37 -4.56 3.67 5.30
N LEU A 38 -5.70 2.97 5.32
CA LEU A 38 -6.34 2.53 6.55
C LEU A 38 -5.97 1.08 6.86
N LEU A 39 -5.65 0.79 8.12
CA LEU A 39 -5.42 -0.58 8.57
C LEU A 39 -6.74 -1.36 8.47
N HIS A 40 -6.72 -2.44 7.70
CA HIS A 40 -7.86 -3.33 7.51
C HIS A 40 -7.82 -4.49 8.52
N SER A 41 -6.65 -5.12 8.66
CA SER A 41 -6.45 -6.24 9.59
C SER A 41 -4.97 -6.42 9.90
N ASP A 42 -4.65 -6.97 11.06
CA ASP A 42 -3.31 -7.46 11.36
C ASP A 42 -3.36 -8.90 11.88
N ALA A 43 -2.26 -9.62 11.67
CA ALA A 43 -2.10 -10.97 12.18
C ALA A 43 -0.69 -11.14 12.76
N GLY A 44 -0.62 -11.76 13.94
CA GLY A 44 0.65 -12.16 14.54
C GLY A 44 1.31 -13.26 13.73
N ILE A 45 2.61 -13.12 13.50
CA ILE A 45 3.47 -14.11 12.83
C ILE A 45 4.62 -14.50 13.75
N ASN A 46 4.97 -15.79 13.74
CA ASN A 46 6.10 -16.31 14.52
C ASN A 46 7.21 -16.76 13.57
N PHE A 47 8.36 -16.09 13.66
CA PHE A 47 9.60 -16.46 12.98
C PHE A 47 10.40 -17.46 13.83
N GLY A 48 9.78 -18.60 14.15
CA GLY A 48 10.37 -19.62 15.02
C GLY A 48 10.22 -19.32 16.51
N ALA A 49 11.09 -19.90 17.34
CA ALA A 49 10.93 -19.93 18.81
C ALA A 49 11.21 -18.60 19.53
N THR A 50 11.87 -17.64 18.88
CA THR A 50 12.43 -16.44 19.55
C THR A 50 12.09 -15.11 18.87
N ALA A 51 11.39 -15.13 17.73
CA ALA A 51 11.04 -13.93 17.01
C ALA A 51 9.54 -13.91 16.68
N SER A 52 8.84 -12.90 17.18
CA SER A 52 7.44 -12.61 16.85
C SER A 52 7.37 -11.29 16.08
N GLY A 53 6.43 -11.22 15.16
CA GLY A 53 6.12 -10.02 14.38
C GLY A 53 4.63 -9.95 14.08
N HIS A 54 4.25 -8.94 13.30
CA HIS A 54 2.90 -8.77 12.78
C HIS A 54 2.99 -8.60 11.27
N VAL A 55 2.04 -9.18 10.55
CA VAL A 55 1.69 -8.72 9.20
C VAL A 55 0.49 -7.80 9.32
N GLU A 56 0.60 -6.61 8.76
CA GLU A 56 -0.46 -5.61 8.75
C GLU A 56 -0.94 -5.44 7.30
N TYR A 57 -2.25 -5.46 7.10
CA TYR A 57 -2.91 -5.30 5.82
C TYR A 57 -3.67 -3.98 5.81
N TYR A 58 -3.48 -3.20 4.75
CA TYR A 58 -4.07 -1.87 4.60
C TYR A 58 -4.83 -1.75 3.30
N VAL A 59 -5.83 -0.85 3.29
CA VAL A 59 -6.60 -0.47 2.11
C VAL A 59 -6.56 1.04 1.97
N CYS A 60 -6.20 1.53 0.79
CA CYS A 60 -6.27 2.94 0.47
C CYS A 60 -7.72 3.34 0.15
N ASN A 61 -8.31 4.25 0.94
CA ASN A 61 -9.67 4.74 0.69
C ASN A 61 -9.78 5.59 -0.59
N THR A 62 -8.67 6.13 -1.09
CA THR A 62 -8.65 6.99 -2.28
C THR A 62 -8.62 6.18 -3.58
N CYS A 63 -7.76 5.17 -3.68
CA CYS A 63 -7.54 4.41 -4.91
C CYS A 63 -7.85 2.90 -4.78
N GLY A 64 -8.27 2.43 -3.60
CA GLY A 64 -8.60 1.02 -3.36
C GLY A 64 -7.39 0.08 -3.29
N THR A 65 -6.17 0.58 -3.47
CA THR A 65 -4.95 -0.24 -3.45
C THR A 65 -4.77 -0.90 -2.09
N THR A 66 -4.51 -2.21 -2.13
CA THR A 66 -4.25 -3.02 -0.94
C THR A 66 -2.76 -3.17 -0.73
N TRP A 67 -2.33 -2.94 0.51
CA TRP A 67 -0.93 -3.03 0.92
C TRP A 67 -0.78 -4.04 2.05
N GLU A 68 0.36 -4.69 2.11
CA GLU A 68 0.80 -5.47 3.25
C GLU A 68 2.19 -5.00 3.68
N ARG A 69 2.44 -5.08 4.99
CA ARG A 69 3.78 -4.92 5.53
C ARG A 69 4.04 -5.86 6.69
N ILE A 70 5.28 -6.27 6.81
CA ILE A 70 5.75 -7.11 7.90
C ILE A 70 6.47 -6.22 8.91
N ARG A 71 5.97 -6.21 10.15
CA ARG A 71 6.58 -5.54 11.30
C ARG A 71 7.15 -6.60 12.23
N ALA A 72 8.42 -6.92 12.08
CA ALA A 72 9.13 -7.83 12.97
C ALA A 72 10.48 -7.25 13.38
N ARG A 73 10.92 -7.51 14.62
CA ARG A 73 12.22 -7.03 15.11
C ARG A 73 13.40 -7.56 14.27
N SER A 74 13.24 -8.75 13.72
CA SER A 74 14.19 -9.41 12.83
C SER A 74 14.20 -8.83 11.41
N GLU A 75 13.12 -8.19 10.98
CA GLU A 75 12.89 -7.72 9.61
C GLU A 75 12.97 -6.18 9.54
N LYS A 76 14.14 -5.62 9.83
CA LYS A 76 14.34 -4.14 9.85
C LYS A 76 14.30 -3.52 8.45
N ASP A 77 14.64 -4.30 7.44
CA ASP A 77 14.71 -3.86 6.05
C ASP A 77 13.47 -4.28 5.26
N ALA A 78 12.39 -4.67 5.95
CA ALA A 78 11.13 -4.96 5.28
C ALA A 78 10.62 -3.72 4.52
N GLU A 79 9.98 -3.97 3.39
CA GLU A 79 9.42 -2.96 2.50
C GLU A 79 7.90 -3.07 2.44
N TRP A 80 7.25 -1.96 2.14
CA TRP A 80 5.84 -1.92 1.75
C TRP A 80 5.65 -2.71 0.46
N ARG A 81 4.64 -3.58 0.44
CA ARG A 81 4.33 -4.43 -0.71
C ARG A 81 2.83 -4.42 -0.98
N HIS A 82 2.45 -4.62 -2.24
CA HIS A 82 1.05 -4.89 -2.56
C HIS A 82 0.59 -6.20 -1.94
N ALA A 83 -0.60 -6.19 -1.33
CA ALA A 83 -1.16 -7.41 -0.75
C ALA A 83 -1.38 -8.45 -1.86
N ALA A 84 -0.79 -9.64 -1.69
CA ALA A 84 -0.80 -10.69 -2.71
C ALA A 84 -2.18 -11.35 -2.87
N LYS A 85 -3.09 -11.15 -1.91
CA LYS A 85 -4.47 -11.65 -1.94
C LYS A 85 -5.45 -10.49 -1.75
N PRO A 86 -6.60 -10.52 -2.43
CA PRO A 86 -7.69 -9.60 -2.12
C PRO A 86 -8.10 -9.79 -0.66
N LEU A 87 -8.19 -8.68 0.06
CA LEU A 87 -8.68 -8.61 1.43
C LEU A 87 -10.21 -8.78 1.35
N GLY A 88 -10.69 -9.98 1.71
CA GLY A 88 -12.07 -10.42 1.54
C GLY A 88 -12.94 -10.23 2.78
#